data_AF-A0A318KJZ6-F1
#
_entry.id   AF-A0A318KJZ6-F1
#
_cell.length_a   1.000
_cell.length_b   1.000
_cell.length_c   1.000
_cell.angle_alpha   90.00
_cell.angle_beta   90.00
_cell.angle_gamma   90.00
#
_symmetry.space_group_name_H-M   'P 1'
#
loop_
_entity.id
_entity.type
_entity.pdbx_description
1 polymer ?
#
loop_
_entity_poly.entity_id
_entity_poly.type
_entity_poly.pdbx_seq_one_letter_code
_entity_poly.pdbx_strand_id
1 'polypeptide(L)'
;MQTLVAEAGHLPAADRARAETAQRAYIAECVHLLRAMRPGWDPIPARVRVRAAQSMLSDLALSQHLRAYSGVVSASARIGAHVLALA
;
A
#
# COMPACT_ATOMS: atom_id res chain seq x y z
N MET A 1 -9.90 8.00 10.29
CA MET A 1 -8.56 8.58 10.54
C MET A 1 -7.57 7.72 9.76
N GLN A 2 -7.18 8.17 8.56
CA GLN A 2 -6.21 7.47 7.72
C GLN A 2 -4.82 7.95 8.13
N THR A 3 -4.22 7.28 9.10
CA THR A 3 -2.84 7.55 9.50
C THR A 3 -1.92 6.98 8.43
N LEU A 4 -1.15 7.84 7.77
CA LEU A 4 -0.11 7.42 6.85
C LEU A 4 0.92 6.57 7.61
N VAL A 5 1.47 5.54 6.96
CA VAL A 5 2.53 4.68 7.53
C VAL A 5 3.71 5.50 8.09
N ALA A 6 3.93 6.71 7.55
CA ALA A 6 4.92 7.69 8.02
C ALA A 6 4.65 8.25 9.43
N GLU A 7 3.39 8.39 9.83
CA GLU A 7 2.98 9.01 11.10
C GLU A 7 2.86 7.99 12.25
N ALA A 8 2.75 6.70 11.93
CA ALA A 8 2.64 5.63 12.93
C ALA A 8 3.86 5.50 13.84
N GLY A 9 5.03 5.98 13.41
CA GLY A 9 6.26 6.01 14.22
C GLY A 9 6.23 7.01 15.38
N HIS A 10 5.32 7.99 15.36
CA HIS A 10 5.24 9.08 16.34
C HIS A 10 4.02 8.98 17.27
N LEU A 11 3.27 7.87 17.21
CA LEU A 11 2.07 7.69 18.01
C LEU A 11 2.35 7.11 19.41
N PRO A 12 1.58 7.50 20.43
CA PRO A 12 1.54 6.82 21.72
C PRO A 12 1.29 5.31 21.55
N ALA A 13 1.84 4.48 22.44
CA ALA A 13 1.86 3.01 22.28
C ALA A 13 0.47 2.37 22.03
N ALA A 14 -0.59 2.89 22.67
CA ALA A 14 -1.96 2.43 22.47
C ALA A 14 -2.48 2.74 21.05
N ASP A 15 -2.14 3.91 20.51
CA ASP A 15 -2.53 4.33 19.16
C ASP A 15 -1.70 3.62 18.10
N ARG A 16 -0.44 3.26 18.41
CA ARG A 16 0.40 2.42 17.56
C ARG A 16 -0.21 1.03 17.35
N ALA A 17 -0.65 0.37 18.41
CA ALA A 17 -1.28 -0.96 18.29
C ALA A 17 -2.57 -0.93 17.45
N ARG A 18 -3.37 0.14 17.59
CA ARG A 18 -4.56 0.38 16.77
C ARG A 18 -4.20 0.64 15.32
N ALA A 19 -3.21 1.49 15.05
CA ALA A 19 -2.71 1.77 13.71
C ALA A 19 -2.17 0.51 13.02
N GLU A 20 -1.38 -0.31 13.72
CA GLU A 20 -0.87 -1.58 13.20
C GLU A 20 -1.99 -2.57 12.88
N THR A 21 -3.03 -2.62 13.71
CA THR A 21 -4.21 -3.47 13.47
C THR A 21 -4.98 -3.00 12.24
N ALA A 22 -5.23 -1.69 12.12
CA ALA A 22 -5.86 -1.10 10.95
C ALA A 22 -5.04 -1.35 9.68
N GLN A 23 -3.71 -1.24 9.78
CA GLN A 23 -2.79 -1.49 8.67
C GLN A 23 -2.82 -2.96 8.22
N ARG A 24 -2.86 -3.91 9.17
CA ARG A 24 -3.01 -5.33 8.85
C ARG A 24 -4.35 -5.62 8.18
N ALA A 25 -5.44 -5.05 8.68
CA ALA A 25 -6.78 -5.18 8.10
C ALA A 25 -6.84 -4.62 6.67
N TYR A 26 -6.27 -3.43 6.46
CA TYR A 26 -6.17 -2.82 5.14
C TYR A 26 -5.43 -3.71 4.14
N ILE A 27 -4.30 -4.29 4.53
CA ILE A 27 -3.54 -5.18 3.65
C ILE A 27 -4.29 -6.49 3.38
N ALA A 28 -4.97 -7.04 4.38
CA ALA A 28 -5.80 -8.23 4.19
C ALA A 28 -6.91 -7.97 3.16
N GLU A 29 -7.55 -6.80 3.23
CA GLU A 29 -8.59 -6.41 2.28
C GLU A 29 -8.02 -6.23 0.86
N CYS A 30 -6.90 -5.54 0.69
CA CYS A 30 -6.26 -5.42 -0.62
C CYS A 30 -5.88 -6.79 -1.22
N VAL A 31 -5.43 -7.73 -0.39
CA VAL A 31 -5.14 -9.10 -0.84
C VAL A 31 -6.42 -9.84 -1.25
N HIS A 32 -7.51 -9.66 -0.51
CA HIS A 32 -8.81 -10.21 -0.85
C HIS A 32 -9.27 -9.70 -2.23
N LEU A 33 -9.22 -8.39 -2.46
CA LEU A 33 -9.60 -7.76 -3.73
C LEU A 33 -8.72 -8.24 -4.90
N LEU A 34 -7.40 -8.31 -4.71
CA LEU A 34 -6.47 -8.79 -5.74
C LEU A 34 -6.79 -10.25 -6.13
N ARG A 35 -7.12 -11.09 -5.15
CA ARG A 35 -7.49 -12.49 -5.39
C ARG A 35 -8.89 -12.63 -5.99
N ALA A 36 -9.81 -11.71 -5.72
CA ALA A 36 -11.11 -11.68 -6.40
C ALA A 36 -10.94 -11.45 -7.91
N MET A 37 -9.96 -10.64 -8.32
CA MET A 37 -9.60 -10.44 -9.73
C MET A 37 -8.76 -11.58 -10.32
N ARG A 38 -8.08 -12.37 -9.48
CA ARG A 38 -7.23 -13.50 -9.86
C ARG A 38 -7.50 -14.72 -8.96
N PRO A 39 -8.64 -15.42 -9.14
CA PRO A 39 -9.10 -16.45 -8.19
C PRO A 39 -8.12 -17.61 -7.97
N GLY A 40 -7.28 -17.91 -8.95
CA GLY A 40 -6.25 -18.96 -8.87
C GLY A 40 -4.95 -18.56 -8.20
N TRP A 41 -4.80 -17.32 -7.70
CA TRP A 41 -3.56 -16.88 -7.08
C TRP A 41 -3.43 -17.34 -5.63
N ASP A 42 -2.24 -17.86 -5.33
CA ASP A 42 -1.84 -18.19 -3.97
C ASP A 42 -1.83 -16.92 -3.09
N PRO A 43 -2.35 -17.01 -1.84
CA PRO A 43 -2.43 -15.88 -0.94
C PRO A 43 -1.08 -15.24 -0.58
N ILE A 44 0.02 -16.00 -0.56
CA ILE A 44 1.34 -15.49 -0.18
C ILE A 44 1.90 -14.57 -1.26
N PRO A 45 2.04 -14.98 -2.54
CA PRO A 45 2.45 -14.08 -3.62
C PRO A 45 1.54 -12.87 -3.80
N ALA A 46 0.23 -13.01 -3.57
CA ALA A 46 -0.70 -11.88 -3.61
C ALA A 46 -0.38 -10.85 -2.51
N ARG A 47 -0.13 -11.33 -1.28
CA ARG A 47 0.28 -10.47 -0.15
C ARG A 47 1.63 -9.79 -0.36
N VAL A 48 2.60 -10.49 -0.95
CA VAL A 48 3.91 -9.90 -1.30
C VAL A 48 3.73 -8.74 -2.27
N ARG A 49 2.93 -8.93 -3.34
CA ARG A 49 2.66 -7.88 -4.34
C ARG A 49 1.94 -6.67 -3.74
N VAL A 50 0.90 -6.89 -2.94
CA VAL A 50 0.19 -5.81 -2.24
C VAL A 50 1.14 -5.01 -1.34
N ARG A 51 2.00 -5.69 -0.57
CA ARG A 51 2.98 -5.02 0.29
C ARG A 51 4.01 -4.23 -0.53
N ALA A 52 4.50 -4.79 -1.63
CA ALA A 52 5.43 -4.10 -2.52
C ALA A 52 4.81 -2.82 -3.11
N ALA A 53 3.57 -2.88 -3.58
CA ALA A 53 2.85 -1.72 -4.09
C ALA A 53 2.63 -0.65 -2.99
N GLN A 54 2.30 -1.07 -1.78
CA GLN A 54 2.13 -0.16 -0.65
C GLN A 54 3.44 0.51 -0.24
N SER A 55 4.54 -0.23 -0.15
CA SER A 55 5.87 0.31 0.15
C SER A 55 6.27 1.35 -0.89
N MET A 56 6.14 1.03 -2.17
CA MET A 56 6.39 1.97 -3.27
C MET A 56 5.57 3.27 -3.13
N LEU A 57 4.26 3.17 -2.87
CA LEU A 57 3.41 4.35 -2.70
C LEU A 57 3.78 5.16 -1.45
N SER A 58 4.22 4.48 -0.38
CA SER A 58 4.68 5.14 0.84
C SER A 58 5.98 5.91 0.61
N ASP A 59 6.94 5.31 -0.11
CA ASP A 59 8.21 5.95 -0.46
C ASP A 59 8.01 7.17 -1.36
N LEU A 60 7.08 7.09 -2.30
CA LEU A 60 6.67 8.21 -3.16
C LEU A 60 6.01 9.33 -2.35
N ALA A 61 5.13 8.99 -1.40
CA ALA A 61 4.44 9.96 -0.55
C ALA A 61 5.42 10.71 0.37
N LEU A 62 6.48 10.05 0.82
CA LEU A 62 7.57 10.62 1.62
C LEU A 62 8.53 11.48 0.80
N SER A 63 8.60 11.27 -0.51
CA SER A 63 9.49 11.99 -1.42
C SER A 63 8.86 13.29 -1.92
N GLN A 64 8.94 14.36 -1.11
CA GLN A 64 8.24 15.63 -1.37
C GLN A 64 8.50 16.23 -2.77
N HIS A 65 9.72 16.15 -3.29
CA HIS A 65 10.08 16.70 -4.60
C HIS A 65 9.36 15.98 -5.76
N LEU A 66 9.03 14.70 -5.61
CA LEU A 66 8.27 13.95 -6.62
C LEU A 66 6.82 14.43 -6.73
N ARG A 67 6.26 15.00 -5.66
CA ARG A 67 4.88 15.53 -5.64
C ARG A 67 4.72 16.78 -6.49
N ALA A 68 5.81 17.47 -6.84
CA ALA A 68 5.77 18.65 -7.71
C ALA A 68 5.53 18.30 -9.19
N TYR A 69 5.70 17.04 -9.58
CA TYR A 69 5.51 16.60 -10.96
C TYR A 69 4.05 16.27 -11.23
N SER A 70 3.42 16.97 -12.18
CA SER A 70 2.01 16.79 -12.55
C SER A 70 1.66 15.36 -12.97
N GLY A 71 2.62 14.59 -13.49
CA GLY A 71 2.44 13.21 -13.92
C GLY A 71 2.62 12.15 -12.82
N VAL A 72 3.02 12.52 -11.60
CA VAL A 72 3.45 11.56 -10.58
C VAL A 72 2.34 10.56 -10.24
N VAL A 73 1.10 11.01 -10.07
CA VAL A 73 -0.03 10.15 -9.71
C VAL A 73 -0.28 9.08 -10.79
N SER A 74 -0.30 9.50 -12.06
CA SER A 74 -0.50 8.57 -13.19
C SER A 74 0.66 7.59 -13.33
N ALA A 75 1.90 8.05 -13.18
CA ALA A 75 3.08 7.20 -13.21
C ALA A 75 3.06 6.17 -12.07
N SER A 76 2.76 6.59 -10.84
CA SER A 76 2.65 5.71 -9.67
C SER A 76 1.54 4.67 -9.84
N ALA A 77 0.39 5.06 -10.40
CA ALA A 77 -0.70 4.13 -10.69
C ALA A 77 -0.28 3.05 -11.71
N ARG A 78 0.44 3.43 -12.77
CA ARG A 78 0.96 2.49 -13.77
C ARG A 78 1.97 1.50 -13.17
N ILE A 79 2.93 1.99 -12.39
CA ILE A 79 3.91 1.13 -11.72
C ILE A 79 3.20 0.20 -10.75
N GLY A 80 2.25 0.72 -9.96
CA GLY A 80 1.43 -0.07 -9.04
C GLY A 80 0.66 -1.19 -9.75
N ALA A 81 0.06 -0.89 -10.91
CA ALA A 81 -0.63 -1.89 -11.73
C ALA A 81 0.31 -3.02 -12.18
N HIS A 82 1.54 -2.71 -12.59
CA HIS A 82 2.54 -3.73 -12.92
C HIS A 82 2.97 -4.56 -11.70
N VAL A 83 3.21 -3.92 -10.55
CA VAL A 83 3.57 -4.63 -9.29
C VAL A 83 2.46 -5.59 -8.86
N LEU A 84 1.19 -5.17 -9.03
CA LEU A 84 0.01 -5.98 -8.74
C LEU A 84 -0.33 -6.97 -9.88
N ALA A 85 0.39 -6.93 -11.01
CA ALA A 85 0.12 -7.72 -12.22
C ALA A 85 -1.33 -7.59 -12.73
N LEU A 86 -1.79 -6.34 -12.77
CA LEU A 86 -3.08 -5.91 -13.32
C LEU A 86 -2.98 -5.35 -14.74
N ALA A 87 -1.77 -4.98 -15.16
CA ALA A 87 -1.44 -4.50 -16.50
C ALA A 87 -0.71 -5.56 -17.32
#